data_AF-A0A225WV06-F1
#
_entry.id   AF-A0A225WV06-F1
#
_cell.length_a   1.000
_cell.length_b   1.000
_cell.length_c   1.000
_cell.angle_alpha   90.00
_cell.angle_beta   90.00
_cell.angle_gamma   90.00
#
_symmetry.space_group_name_H-M   'P 1'
#
loop_
_entity.id
_entity.type
_entity.pdbx_description
1 polymer ?
#
loop_
_entity_poly.entity_id
_entity_poly.type
_entity_poly.pdbx_seq_one_letter_code
_entity_poly.pdbx_strand_id
1 'polypeptide(L)'
;MTAADEDAWDEWEDNAATSPSQLSTPSTLQHNEAKAQMHPTDPESPSSDGGEWGFDLSELDHEMSNLPPTNFTSPLSAHDTSKSPEEMLLSAFEGLPKPLQTGSERMQTVEALALVARLHVESVRSSFSELQKDEQSAQGQLNSINEELHQLAGEWGNKKLLEKTLTAQERQQLEEMTELLHHALSVENDDLTLFQEVIEQLFEGILEKKLVVSTNWLKKSEEDEREDKEESYLNQMLTLSSDELENMSRMPTLSEAEIFQDAKDIGRDELLINGERVEGTIGYDAVVDALQRELEQVLACQAGKIPEQTPMEVSNVLQSVAMAVLHASNRTESGGSSYELLGKFLSNHEMDRVLLRPASARASPLQVHMDVGPYLEAVPGSKNPIWAFGLRVKLSAVTWYLVCDAEDPTNELYEFETTFCNRLAFPVGLTPFHPLDIMRKDRGEVVVRLVLPDEVRKITN
;
A
#
# COMPACT_ATOMS: atom_id res chain seq x y z
N MET A 1 20.65 -39.04 34.81
CA MET A 1 22.07 -39.08 34.41
C MET A 1 22.08 -38.99 32.90
N THR A 2 22.01 -37.75 32.40
CA THR A 2 23.09 -36.94 31.75
C THR A 2 23.15 -37.26 30.26
N ALA A 3 22.68 -36.41 29.33
CA ALA A 3 22.99 -35.01 29.02
C ALA A 3 24.28 -34.83 28.22
N ALA A 4 24.24 -33.82 27.34
CA ALA A 4 25.30 -33.18 26.54
C ALA A 4 25.51 -33.75 25.13
N ASP A 5 25.01 -33.03 24.11
CA ASP A 5 25.86 -32.25 23.18
C ASP A 5 25.05 -31.74 21.98
N GLU A 6 24.15 -30.76 22.16
CA GLU A 6 23.63 -29.92 21.07
C GLU A 6 23.20 -28.56 21.63
N ASP A 7 24.16 -27.74 22.10
CA ASP A 7 23.96 -26.31 22.41
C ASP A 7 25.31 -25.60 22.25
N ALA A 8 25.62 -25.11 21.05
CA ALA A 8 26.86 -24.37 20.78
C ALA A 8 26.71 -23.29 19.68
N TRP A 9 25.50 -22.74 19.51
CA TRP A 9 25.27 -21.64 18.55
C TRP A 9 24.61 -20.39 19.17
N ASP A 10 24.25 -20.40 20.45
CA ASP A 10 23.50 -19.32 21.13
C ASP A 10 24.36 -18.38 22.02
N GLU A 11 25.66 -18.24 21.73
CA GLU A 11 26.56 -17.41 22.56
C GLU A 11 27.18 -16.23 21.79
N TRP A 12 26.36 -15.42 21.11
CA TRP A 12 26.75 -14.04 20.78
C TRP A 12 25.57 -13.12 21.02
N GLU A 13 25.77 -12.17 21.94
CA GLU A 13 24.85 -11.07 22.32
C GLU A 13 23.86 -11.32 23.47
N ASP A 14 24.36 -11.70 24.65
CA ASP A 14 23.68 -11.38 25.89
C ASP A 14 24.68 -11.09 27.01
N ASN A 15 24.96 -9.80 27.26
CA ASN A 15 25.54 -9.33 28.52
C ASN A 15 25.39 -7.82 28.69
N ALA A 16 24.23 -7.37 29.18
CA ALA A 16 24.13 -6.19 30.05
C ALA A 16 22.81 -6.19 30.86
N ALA A 17 22.80 -7.00 31.92
CA ALA A 17 22.16 -6.75 33.22
C ALA A 17 20.72 -6.15 33.26
N THR A 18 19.73 -7.05 33.32
CA THR A 18 18.45 -6.79 34.00
C THR A 18 18.61 -7.03 35.51
N SER A 19 18.11 -6.09 36.32
CA SER A 19 17.83 -6.34 37.75
C SER A 19 16.31 -6.47 37.94
N PRO A 20 15.82 -7.48 38.68
CA PRO A 20 14.38 -7.72 38.84
C PRO A 20 13.84 -7.10 40.13
N SER A 21 12.57 -6.68 40.11
CA SER A 21 11.74 -6.46 41.31
C SER A 21 10.28 -6.52 40.90
N GLN A 22 9.64 -7.69 41.01
CA GLN A 22 8.81 -8.16 42.14
C GLN A 22 7.30 -7.92 41.94
N LEU A 23 6.62 -9.06 41.88
CA LEU A 23 5.18 -9.31 41.93
C LEU A 23 4.46 -8.57 43.07
N SER A 24 3.22 -8.17 42.80
CA SER A 24 2.12 -8.14 43.78
C SER A 24 0.77 -8.28 43.07
N THR A 25 0.08 -9.40 43.29
CA THR A 25 -1.37 -9.61 43.06
C THR A 25 -2.11 -9.43 44.41
N PRO A 26 -3.44 -9.62 44.52
CA PRO A 26 -4.57 -8.91 43.90
C PRO A 26 -5.58 -8.41 44.97
N SER A 27 -6.57 -7.56 44.65
CA SER A 27 -7.77 -7.43 45.51
C SER A 27 -9.07 -7.03 44.78
N THR A 28 -9.94 -8.01 44.62
CA THR A 28 -11.36 -8.09 45.03
C THR A 28 -12.28 -6.85 44.96
N LEU A 29 -13.24 -6.93 44.02
CA LEU A 29 -14.70 -6.68 44.12
C LEU A 29 -15.24 -5.68 45.16
N GLN A 30 -15.99 -4.68 44.68
CA GLN A 30 -17.25 -4.27 45.33
C GLN A 30 -18.28 -3.67 44.36
N HIS A 31 -19.47 -4.24 44.43
CA HIS A 31 -20.76 -3.79 43.90
C HIS A 31 -21.11 -2.35 44.27
N ASN A 32 -21.84 -1.66 43.38
CA ASN A 32 -23.00 -0.86 43.78
C ASN A 32 -24.00 -0.73 42.61
N GLU A 33 -25.11 -1.45 42.71
CA GLU A 33 -26.38 -1.13 42.04
C GLU A 33 -27.16 -0.12 42.91
N ALA A 34 -27.78 0.90 42.28
CA ALA A 34 -29.08 1.42 42.71
C ALA A 34 -29.76 2.33 41.67
N LYS A 35 -30.84 1.78 41.08
CA LYS A 35 -32.17 2.39 40.82
C LYS A 35 -32.35 3.62 39.91
N ALA A 36 -32.73 3.31 38.67
CA ALA A 36 -34.04 3.55 38.04
C ALA A 36 -34.88 4.81 38.36
N GLN A 37 -35.15 5.60 37.30
CA GLN A 37 -36.42 6.28 37.07
C GLN A 37 -36.86 6.12 35.59
N MET A 38 -37.96 5.37 35.39
CA MET A 38 -38.87 5.36 34.23
C MET A 38 -39.72 6.65 34.25
N HIS A 39 -40.36 7.24 33.23
CA HIS A 39 -40.76 7.02 31.82
C HIS A 39 -41.35 8.41 31.33
N PRO A 40 -41.91 8.67 30.11
CA PRO A 40 -42.50 7.75 29.10
C PRO A 40 -42.28 8.05 27.59
N THR A 41 -42.37 6.95 26.82
CA THR A 41 -43.12 6.70 25.55
C THR A 41 -42.77 7.40 24.22
N ASP A 42 -42.60 6.52 23.22
CA ASP A 42 -42.35 6.66 21.78
C ASP A 42 -43.35 7.53 20.97
N PRO A 43 -43.11 7.70 19.66
CA PRO A 43 -43.72 6.74 18.74
C PRO A 43 -42.77 6.16 17.68
N GLU A 44 -42.93 4.84 17.51
CA GLU A 44 -42.95 4.08 16.25
C GLU A 44 -41.69 4.06 15.37
N SER A 45 -41.03 2.90 15.43
CA SER A 45 -40.14 2.35 14.41
C SER A 45 -40.80 2.29 13.02
N PRO A 46 -39.99 2.06 11.98
CA PRO A 46 -40.20 0.84 11.22
C PRO A 46 -39.01 -0.10 11.42
N SER A 47 -39.32 -1.26 11.97
CA SER A 47 -38.53 -2.47 11.84
C SER A 47 -38.46 -2.89 10.37
N SER A 48 -37.24 -3.05 9.86
CA SER A 48 -36.87 -3.93 8.74
C SER A 48 -35.48 -4.46 9.11
N ASP A 49 -35.37 -5.64 9.71
CA ASP A 49 -35.14 -6.92 9.03
C ASP A 49 -34.07 -6.83 7.93
N GLY A 50 -32.93 -7.50 8.17
CA GLY A 50 -31.81 -7.69 7.23
C GLY A 50 -30.89 -6.47 7.06
N GLY A 51 -29.86 -6.37 7.89
CA GLY A 51 -28.88 -5.27 7.85
C GLY A 51 -28.04 -5.29 6.58
N GLU A 52 -28.52 -4.67 5.51
CA GLU A 52 -27.69 -4.31 4.36
C GLU A 52 -26.75 -3.17 4.76
N TRP A 53 -25.45 -3.43 4.67
CA TRP A 53 -24.44 -2.40 4.84
C TRP A 53 -24.48 -1.45 3.65
N GLY A 54 -25.18 -0.33 3.79
CA GLY A 54 -25.25 0.73 2.80
C GLY A 54 -24.59 2.03 3.27
N PHE A 55 -24.14 2.85 2.32
CA PHE A 55 -23.78 4.25 2.57
C PHE A 55 -25.02 5.00 3.03
N ASP A 56 -24.99 5.52 4.25
CA ASP A 56 -26.05 6.39 4.72
C ASP A 56 -25.79 7.80 4.18
N LEU A 57 -26.54 8.18 3.14
CA LEU A 57 -26.46 9.52 2.55
C LEU A 57 -27.14 10.57 3.43
N SER A 58 -27.98 10.17 4.40
CA SER A 58 -28.73 11.11 5.23
C SER A 58 -27.84 11.86 6.22
N GLU A 59 -26.75 11.24 6.65
CA GLU A 59 -25.76 11.88 7.52
C GLU A 59 -24.88 12.85 6.73
N LEU A 60 -24.50 12.53 5.48
CA LEU A 60 -23.83 13.47 4.59
C LEU A 60 -24.72 14.69 4.31
N ASP A 61 -26.02 14.47 4.05
CA ASP A 61 -26.99 15.57 3.89
C ASP A 61 -27.11 16.41 5.17
N HIS A 62 -27.06 15.79 6.35
CA HIS A 62 -27.07 16.49 7.63
C HIS A 62 -25.80 17.33 7.84
N GLU A 63 -24.63 16.77 7.56
CA GLU A 63 -23.33 17.44 7.62
C GLU A 63 -23.27 18.63 6.65
N MET A 64 -23.67 18.42 5.39
CA MET A 64 -23.77 19.49 4.38
C MET A 64 -24.74 20.60 4.80
N SER A 65 -25.86 20.24 5.41
CA SER A 65 -26.86 21.19 5.91
C SER A 65 -26.37 21.98 7.14
N ASN A 66 -25.40 21.42 7.88
CA ASN A 66 -24.79 22.04 9.06
C ASN A 66 -23.50 22.79 8.74
N LEU A 67 -23.03 22.78 7.49
CA LEU A 67 -21.93 23.64 7.06
C LEU A 67 -22.31 25.10 7.32
N PRO A 68 -21.45 25.89 7.99
CA PRO A 68 -21.76 27.28 8.23
C PRO A 68 -22.00 27.99 6.88
N PRO A 69 -23.05 28.82 6.75
CA PRO A 69 -23.26 29.60 5.54
C PRO A 69 -21.97 30.35 5.25
N THR A 70 -21.52 30.28 3.99
CA THR A 70 -20.27 30.79 3.44
C THR A 70 -19.98 32.25 3.83
N ASN A 71 -19.54 32.45 5.06
CA ASN A 71 -18.88 33.64 5.56
C ASN A 71 -17.42 33.27 5.82
N PHE A 72 -16.77 32.68 4.82
CA PHE A 72 -15.32 32.72 4.74
C PHE A 72 -14.92 34.18 4.47
N THR A 73 -14.74 34.94 5.54
CA THR A 73 -13.89 36.13 5.48
C THR A 73 -12.51 35.67 5.07
N SER A 74 -12.14 36.00 3.83
CA SER A 74 -10.82 35.77 3.24
C SER A 74 -9.69 36.07 4.25
N PRO A 75 -8.74 35.15 4.49
CA PRO A 75 -7.48 35.48 5.15
C PRO A 75 -6.54 36.28 4.23
N LEU A 76 -6.99 36.70 3.04
CA LEU A 76 -6.21 37.42 2.03
C LEU A 76 -5.87 38.89 2.39
N SER A 77 -5.88 39.26 3.68
CA SER A 77 -5.39 40.57 4.14
C SER A 77 -4.20 40.44 5.09
N ALA A 78 -3.19 39.68 4.68
CA ALA A 78 -1.84 39.85 5.20
C ALA A 78 -0.87 39.84 4.02
N HIS A 79 -0.42 41.04 3.64
CA HIS A 79 0.73 41.20 2.77
C HIS A 79 1.97 40.62 3.46
N ASP A 80 2.83 40.02 2.65
CA ASP A 80 4.16 39.46 2.93
C ASP A 80 4.19 37.98 3.35
N THR A 81 4.27 37.09 2.36
CA THR A 81 5.22 35.96 2.34
C THR A 81 5.28 35.33 0.94
N SER A 82 6.46 34.83 0.59
CA SER A 82 6.92 34.45 -0.76
C SER A 82 6.47 33.07 -1.26
N LYS A 83 5.27 32.60 -0.90
CA LYS A 83 4.75 31.29 -1.36
C LYS A 83 3.71 31.48 -2.45
N SER A 84 3.62 30.52 -3.38
CA SER A 84 2.64 30.57 -4.45
C SER A 84 1.22 30.53 -3.84
N PRO A 85 0.22 31.19 -4.44
CA PRO A 85 -1.16 31.18 -3.94
C PRO A 85 -1.74 29.76 -3.89
N GLU A 86 -1.22 28.83 -4.69
CA GLU A 86 -1.61 27.40 -4.68
C GLU A 86 -1.03 26.67 -3.46
N GLU A 87 0.24 26.89 -3.10
CA GLU A 87 0.82 26.36 -1.86
C GLU A 87 0.14 26.93 -0.61
N MET A 88 -0.29 28.19 -0.68
CA MET A 88 -1.00 28.87 0.41
C MET A 88 -2.44 28.34 0.58
N LEU A 89 -3.08 27.91 -0.52
CA LEU A 89 -4.39 27.24 -0.47
C LEU A 89 -4.26 25.80 0.05
N LEU A 90 -3.28 25.03 -0.43
CA LEU A 90 -3.03 23.67 0.04
C LEU A 90 -2.69 23.62 1.53
N SER A 91 -1.87 24.55 2.01
CA SER A 91 -1.58 24.68 3.46
C SER A 91 -2.77 25.20 4.29
N ALA A 92 -3.72 25.91 3.67
CA ALA A 92 -4.97 26.28 4.33
C ALA A 92 -5.96 25.10 4.44
N PHE A 93 -5.90 24.13 3.52
CA PHE A 93 -6.65 22.88 3.62
C PHE A 93 -6.16 22.01 4.78
N GLU A 94 -4.85 21.95 5.04
CA GLU A 94 -4.27 21.28 6.22
C GLU A 94 -4.72 21.90 7.56
N GLY A 95 -5.09 23.20 7.55
CA GLY A 95 -5.58 23.94 8.71
C GLY A 95 -7.09 23.91 8.94
N LEU A 96 -7.87 23.19 8.11
CA LEU A 96 -9.31 23.06 8.31
C LEU A 96 -9.62 22.24 9.57
N PRO A 97 -10.70 22.56 10.30
CA PRO A 97 -11.22 21.69 11.34
C PRO A 97 -11.38 20.25 10.82
N LYS A 98 -10.88 19.26 11.57
CA LYS A 98 -10.96 17.83 11.21
C LYS A 98 -12.33 17.39 10.63
N PRO A 99 -13.50 17.83 11.17
CA PRO A 99 -14.79 17.46 10.60
C PRO A 99 -15.02 17.93 9.15
N LEU A 100 -14.46 19.08 8.75
CA LEU A 100 -14.56 19.60 7.38
C LEU A 100 -13.64 18.85 6.41
N GLN A 101 -12.47 18.40 6.88
CA GLN A 101 -11.57 17.55 6.10
C GLN A 101 -12.23 16.19 5.84
N THR A 102 -12.74 15.53 6.89
CA THR A 102 -13.44 14.25 6.78
C THR A 102 -14.70 14.35 5.89
N GLY A 103 -15.48 15.43 6.00
CA GLY A 103 -16.64 15.64 5.13
C GLY A 103 -16.27 15.84 3.65
N SER A 104 -15.16 16.55 3.38
CA SER A 104 -14.65 16.72 2.02
C SER A 104 -14.15 15.39 1.42
N GLU A 105 -13.38 14.62 2.19
CA GLU A 105 -12.89 13.29 1.79
C GLU A 105 -14.07 12.35 1.50
N ARG A 106 -15.07 12.32 2.38
CA ARG A 106 -16.29 11.53 2.19
C ARG A 106 -17.04 11.91 0.93
N MET A 107 -17.17 13.20 0.63
CA MET A 107 -17.83 13.66 -0.59
C MET A 107 -17.08 13.20 -1.85
N GLN A 108 -15.75 13.29 -1.86
CA GLN A 108 -14.92 12.80 -2.97
C GLN A 108 -15.04 11.28 -3.13
N THR A 109 -15.07 10.53 -2.03
CA THR A 109 -15.24 9.08 -2.04
C THR A 109 -16.63 8.68 -2.59
N VAL A 110 -17.70 9.38 -2.22
CA VAL A 110 -19.05 9.16 -2.75
C VAL A 110 -19.16 9.56 -4.23
N GLU A 111 -18.53 10.68 -4.63
CA GLU A 111 -18.45 11.11 -6.02
C GLU A 111 -17.75 10.05 -6.88
N ALA A 112 -16.60 9.56 -6.44
CA ALA A 112 -15.89 8.49 -7.11
C ALA A 112 -16.74 7.23 -7.24
N LEU A 113 -17.43 6.82 -6.18
CA LEU A 113 -18.33 5.66 -6.21
C LEU A 113 -19.45 5.84 -7.26
N ALA A 114 -20.08 7.01 -7.28
CA ALA A 114 -21.13 7.33 -8.23
C ALA A 114 -20.62 7.32 -9.68
N LEU A 115 -19.41 7.84 -9.92
CA LEU A 115 -18.75 7.81 -11.22
C LEU A 115 -18.42 6.39 -11.67
N VAL A 116 -17.87 5.54 -10.79
CA VAL A 116 -17.61 4.13 -11.08
C VAL A 116 -18.93 3.42 -11.43
N ALA A 117 -19.96 3.54 -10.60
CA ALA A 117 -21.28 2.94 -10.86
C ALA A 117 -21.88 3.42 -12.20
N ARG A 118 -21.82 4.73 -12.48
CA ARG A 118 -22.31 5.31 -13.74
C ARG A 118 -21.53 4.79 -14.95
N LEU A 119 -20.20 4.70 -14.84
CA LEU A 119 -19.37 4.16 -15.90
C LEU A 119 -19.80 2.74 -16.25
N HIS A 120 -20.04 1.89 -15.24
CA HIS A 120 -20.45 0.51 -15.47
C HIS A 120 -21.82 0.41 -16.13
N VAL A 121 -22.81 1.20 -15.66
CA VAL A 121 -24.15 1.24 -16.26
C VAL A 121 -24.10 1.67 -17.72
N GLU A 122 -23.36 2.74 -18.04
CA GLU A 122 -23.22 3.22 -19.41
C GLU A 122 -22.39 2.25 -20.28
N SER A 123 -21.38 1.57 -19.72
CA SER A 123 -20.60 0.54 -20.44
C SER A 123 -21.45 -0.69 -20.78
N VAL A 124 -22.30 -1.14 -19.85
CA VAL A 124 -23.29 -2.19 -20.10
C VAL A 124 -24.25 -1.74 -21.18
N ARG A 125 -24.82 -0.54 -21.08
CA ARG A 125 -25.76 0.00 -22.05
C ARG A 125 -25.16 0.09 -23.45
N SER A 126 -23.90 0.51 -23.55
CA SER A 126 -23.16 0.57 -24.82
C SER A 126 -22.88 -0.80 -25.43
N SER A 127 -22.96 -1.88 -24.65
CA SER A 127 -22.88 -3.25 -25.16
C SER A 127 -24.17 -3.70 -25.85
N PHE A 128 -25.27 -2.96 -25.71
CA PHE A 128 -26.57 -3.24 -26.34
C PHE A 128 -26.89 -2.17 -27.41
N SER A 129 -26.63 -2.50 -28.67
CA SER A 129 -26.84 -1.60 -29.82
C SER A 129 -28.28 -1.04 -29.94
N GLU A 130 -29.29 -1.77 -29.45
CA GLU A 130 -30.70 -1.34 -29.44
C GLU A 130 -30.99 -0.17 -28.47
N LEU A 131 -30.12 0.04 -27.47
CA LEU A 131 -30.27 1.10 -26.45
C LEU A 131 -29.44 2.35 -26.75
N GLN A 132 -28.61 2.30 -27.80
CA GLN A 132 -27.79 3.42 -28.27
C GLN A 132 -28.61 4.29 -29.23
N LYS A 133 -28.99 5.48 -28.77
CA LYS A 133 -29.63 6.50 -29.62
C LYS A 133 -28.61 7.40 -30.33
N ASP A 134 -27.38 7.50 -29.81
CA ASP A 134 -26.27 8.30 -30.33
C ASP A 134 -24.92 7.77 -29.79
N GLU A 135 -24.16 7.05 -30.63
CA GLU A 135 -22.88 6.41 -30.27
C GLU A 135 -21.76 7.41 -29.92
N GLN A 136 -21.70 8.56 -30.61
CA GLN A 136 -20.62 9.54 -30.40
C GLN A 136 -20.78 10.28 -29.07
N SER A 137 -22.02 10.60 -28.69
CA SER A 137 -22.33 11.22 -27.39
C SER A 137 -22.05 10.26 -26.23
N ALA A 138 -22.36 8.98 -26.38
CA ALA A 138 -22.11 7.95 -25.36
C ALA A 138 -20.62 7.74 -25.10
N GLN A 139 -19.80 7.65 -26.16
CA GLN A 139 -18.35 7.50 -26.02
C GLN A 139 -17.70 8.74 -25.38
N GLY A 140 -18.16 9.94 -25.74
CA GLY A 140 -17.69 11.18 -25.12
C GLY A 140 -17.96 11.24 -23.62
N GLN A 141 -19.12 10.78 -23.18
CA GLN A 141 -19.45 10.70 -21.75
C GLN A 141 -18.59 9.69 -21.00
N LEU A 142 -18.36 8.49 -21.56
CA LEU A 142 -17.49 7.49 -20.96
C LEU A 142 -16.05 7.99 -20.82
N ASN A 143 -15.55 8.71 -21.82
CA ASN A 143 -14.21 9.31 -21.75
C ASN A 143 -14.11 10.37 -20.64
N SER A 144 -15.11 11.25 -20.51
CA SER A 144 -15.16 12.25 -19.43
C SER A 144 -15.15 11.59 -18.05
N ILE A 145 -15.97 10.56 -17.85
CA ILE A 145 -16.02 9.82 -16.57
C ILE A 145 -14.67 9.16 -16.29
N ASN A 146 -14.02 8.55 -17.29
CA ASN A 146 -12.69 7.97 -17.12
C ASN A 146 -11.64 9.01 -16.72
N GLU A 147 -11.65 10.20 -17.32
CA GLU A 147 -10.72 11.29 -16.97
C GLU A 147 -10.91 11.75 -15.52
N GLU A 148 -12.15 11.92 -15.07
CA GLU A 148 -12.47 12.26 -13.68
C GLU A 148 -12.03 11.16 -12.71
N LEU A 149 -12.28 9.88 -13.05
CA LEU A 149 -11.84 8.74 -12.25
C LEU A 149 -10.32 8.65 -12.17
N HIS A 150 -9.58 8.95 -13.25
CA HIS A 150 -8.12 9.02 -13.21
C HIS A 150 -7.62 10.10 -12.25
N GLN A 151 -8.30 11.26 -12.20
CA GLN A 151 -7.94 12.33 -11.25
C GLN A 151 -8.19 11.90 -9.80
N LEU A 152 -9.35 11.28 -9.51
CA LEU A 152 -9.72 10.82 -8.17
C LEU A 152 -8.90 9.59 -7.70
N ALA A 153 -8.49 8.73 -8.64
CA ALA A 153 -7.69 7.55 -8.33
C ALA A 153 -6.20 7.86 -8.16
N GLY A 154 -5.69 8.90 -8.81
CA GLY A 154 -4.26 9.19 -8.85
C GLY A 154 -3.46 7.99 -9.38
N GLU A 155 -2.49 7.50 -8.60
CA GLU A 155 -1.68 6.34 -8.98
C GLU A 155 -2.50 5.05 -9.13
N TRP A 156 -3.63 4.91 -8.43
CA TRP A 156 -4.51 3.75 -8.51
C TRP A 156 -5.22 3.63 -9.86
N GLY A 157 -5.23 4.71 -10.65
CA GLY A 157 -5.73 4.75 -12.02
C GLY A 157 -4.65 4.49 -13.08
N ASN A 158 -3.40 4.19 -12.71
CA ASN A 158 -2.32 4.02 -13.69
C ASN A 158 -2.24 2.57 -14.20
N LYS A 159 -2.66 2.35 -15.44
CA LYS A 159 -2.64 1.04 -16.10
C LYS A 159 -1.25 0.37 -16.10
N LYS A 160 -0.15 1.13 -16.18
CA LYS A 160 1.22 0.56 -16.19
C LYS A 160 1.57 -0.20 -14.92
N LEU A 161 0.95 0.18 -13.79
CA LEU A 161 1.22 -0.45 -12.49
C LEU A 161 0.57 -1.83 -12.38
N LEU A 162 -0.41 -2.13 -13.23
CA LEU A 162 -1.05 -3.45 -13.34
C LEU A 162 -0.28 -4.41 -14.27
N GLU A 163 0.67 -3.91 -15.06
CA GLU A 163 1.41 -4.73 -16.02
C GLU A 163 2.34 -5.70 -15.29
N LYS A 164 2.06 -7.01 -15.41
CA LYS A 164 2.84 -8.08 -14.78
C LYS A 164 4.19 -8.36 -15.44
N THR A 165 4.46 -7.73 -16.59
CA THR A 165 5.71 -7.84 -17.31
C THR A 165 6.32 -6.45 -17.51
N LEU A 166 7.65 -6.39 -17.49
CA LEU A 166 8.36 -5.20 -17.93
C LEU A 166 8.20 -5.05 -19.43
N THR A 167 8.12 -3.80 -19.90
CA THR A 167 8.22 -3.55 -21.34
C THR A 167 9.59 -3.97 -21.86
N ALA A 168 9.67 -4.38 -23.14
CA ALA A 168 10.94 -4.77 -23.74
C ALA A 168 12.00 -3.65 -23.65
N GLN A 169 11.57 -2.39 -23.75
CA GLN A 169 12.44 -1.22 -23.63
C GLN A 169 12.97 -1.03 -22.20
N GLU A 170 12.11 -1.09 -21.18
CA GLU A 170 12.55 -0.96 -19.77
C GLU A 170 13.53 -2.08 -19.40
N ARG A 171 13.24 -3.31 -19.86
CA ARG A 171 14.11 -4.45 -19.63
C ARG A 171 15.46 -4.28 -20.29
N GLN A 172 15.49 -3.88 -21.57
CA GLN A 172 16.72 -3.65 -22.30
C GLN A 172 17.56 -2.54 -21.64
N GLN A 173 16.94 -1.44 -21.22
CA GLN A 173 17.65 -0.35 -20.53
C GLN A 173 18.30 -0.82 -19.23
N LEU A 174 17.58 -1.61 -18.41
CA LEU A 174 18.13 -2.16 -17.17
C LEU A 174 19.27 -3.15 -17.45
N GLU A 175 19.13 -4.00 -18.47
CA GLU A 175 20.16 -4.94 -18.89
C GLU A 175 21.42 -4.20 -19.37
N GLU A 176 21.28 -3.17 -20.21
CA GLU A 176 22.41 -2.32 -20.66
C GLU A 176 23.14 -1.63 -19.50
N MET A 177 22.41 -1.07 -18.54
CA MET A 177 23.02 -0.44 -17.34
C MET A 177 23.76 -1.47 -16.49
N THR A 178 23.16 -2.65 -16.31
CA THR A 178 23.75 -3.75 -15.53
C THR A 178 25.01 -4.28 -16.21
N GLU A 179 24.99 -4.46 -17.54
CA GLU A 179 26.15 -4.90 -18.32
C GLU A 179 27.33 -3.92 -18.22
N LEU A 180 27.08 -2.60 -18.22
CA LEU A 180 28.13 -1.60 -18.03
C LEU A 180 28.81 -1.72 -16.66
N LEU A 181 28.03 -1.89 -15.59
CA LEU A 181 28.56 -2.10 -14.24
C LEU A 181 29.34 -3.41 -14.13
N HIS A 182 28.78 -4.49 -14.68
CA HIS A 182 29.42 -5.80 -14.66
C HIS A 182 30.71 -5.82 -15.48
N HIS A 183 30.77 -5.08 -16.58
CA HIS A 183 32.00 -4.88 -17.33
C HIS A 183 33.05 -4.15 -16.48
N ALA A 184 32.66 -3.06 -15.82
CA ALA A 184 33.55 -2.30 -14.94
C ALA A 184 34.13 -3.15 -13.79
N LEU A 185 33.34 -4.10 -13.25
CA LEU A 185 33.79 -5.05 -12.24
C LEU A 185 34.75 -6.12 -12.80
N SER A 186 34.55 -6.54 -14.07
CA SER A 186 35.39 -7.57 -14.71
C SER A 186 36.77 -7.09 -15.15
N VAL A 187 36.98 -5.77 -15.23
CA VAL A 187 38.30 -5.21 -15.54
C VAL A 187 39.23 -5.45 -14.35
N GLU A 188 40.36 -6.10 -14.57
CA GLU A 188 41.43 -6.29 -13.59
C GLU A 188 42.05 -4.95 -13.20
N ASN A 189 41.37 -4.23 -12.32
CA ASN A 189 41.86 -3.03 -11.65
C ASN A 189 41.72 -3.21 -10.14
N ASP A 190 42.81 -3.06 -9.39
CA ASP A 190 42.87 -3.40 -7.96
C ASP A 190 42.06 -2.45 -7.07
N ASP A 191 41.69 -1.27 -7.56
CA ASP A 191 41.13 -0.18 -6.74
C ASP A 191 39.63 0.12 -6.97
N LEU A 192 38.94 -0.69 -7.79
CA LEU A 192 37.51 -0.51 -8.14
C LEU A 192 37.13 0.89 -8.66
N THR A 193 38.11 1.70 -9.09
CA THR A 193 37.87 3.09 -9.53
C THR A 193 36.95 3.16 -10.73
N LEU A 194 37.11 2.28 -11.72
CA LEU A 194 36.24 2.23 -12.90
C LEU A 194 34.79 1.93 -12.51
N PHE A 195 34.56 1.03 -11.55
CA PHE A 195 33.23 0.73 -11.04
C PHE A 195 32.61 1.96 -10.36
N GLN A 196 33.41 2.67 -9.55
CA GLN A 196 33.00 3.90 -8.88
C GLN A 196 32.64 5.01 -9.89
N GLU A 197 33.43 5.20 -10.95
CA GLU A 197 33.13 6.19 -11.99
C GLU A 197 31.85 5.86 -12.76
N VAL A 198 31.66 4.58 -13.12
CA VAL A 198 30.47 4.15 -13.89
C VAL A 198 29.20 4.29 -13.06
N ILE A 199 29.22 3.90 -11.77
CA ILE A 199 28.02 4.00 -10.93
C ILE A 199 27.61 5.45 -10.68
N GLU A 200 28.58 6.36 -10.46
CA GLU A 200 28.30 7.79 -10.33
C GLU A 200 27.70 8.36 -11.61
N GLN A 201 28.30 8.07 -12.77
CA GLN A 201 27.81 8.53 -14.07
C GLN A 201 26.39 8.02 -14.38
N LEU A 202 26.10 6.76 -14.06
CA LEU A 202 24.77 6.19 -14.24
C LEU A 202 23.73 6.95 -13.41
N PHE A 203 24.01 7.20 -12.13
CA PHE A 203 23.05 7.89 -11.25
C PHE A 203 22.97 9.41 -11.50
N GLU A 204 24.04 10.06 -11.97
CA GLU A 204 23.99 11.46 -12.42
C GLU A 204 23.13 11.65 -13.67
N GLY A 205 23.08 10.65 -14.56
CA GLY A 205 22.25 10.67 -15.76
C GLY A 205 20.76 10.43 -15.51
N ILE A 206 20.36 10.03 -14.30
CA ILE A 206 18.98 9.66 -13.95
C ILE A 206 18.28 10.83 -13.24
N LEU A 207 17.01 11.03 -13.59
CA LEU A 207 16.16 12.06 -12.97
C LEU A 207 16.12 11.86 -11.44
N GLU A 208 16.38 12.94 -10.70
CA GLU A 208 16.44 12.93 -9.22
C GLU A 208 17.44 11.93 -8.62
N LYS A 209 18.36 11.35 -9.41
CA LYS A 209 19.25 10.26 -9.00
C LYS A 209 18.50 9.04 -8.43
N LYS A 210 17.29 8.78 -8.93
CA LYS A 210 16.42 7.68 -8.47
C LYS A 210 16.16 6.70 -9.60
N LEU A 211 16.66 5.48 -9.46
CA LEU A 211 16.37 4.38 -10.37
C LEU A 211 15.12 3.65 -9.88
N VAL A 212 14.04 3.67 -10.65
CA VAL A 212 12.81 2.93 -10.33
C VAL A 212 12.82 1.59 -11.05
N VAL A 213 12.73 0.50 -10.30
CA VAL A 213 12.80 -0.87 -10.85
C VAL A 213 11.64 -1.70 -10.33
N SER A 214 10.95 -2.42 -11.23
CA SER A 214 9.91 -3.36 -10.83
C SER A 214 10.51 -4.66 -10.30
N THR A 215 9.92 -5.23 -9.25
CA THR A 215 10.34 -6.56 -8.75
C THR A 215 10.16 -7.68 -9.79
N ASN A 216 9.31 -7.47 -10.80
CA ASN A 216 9.15 -8.42 -11.91
C ASN A 216 10.43 -8.58 -12.74
N TRP A 217 11.43 -7.70 -12.61
CA TRP A 217 12.74 -7.93 -13.21
C TRP A 217 13.43 -9.18 -12.66
N LEU A 218 13.10 -9.62 -11.45
CA LEU A 218 13.61 -10.84 -10.83
C LEU A 218 12.95 -12.11 -11.40
N LYS A 219 11.75 -11.98 -11.97
CA LYS A 219 11.02 -13.10 -12.56
C LYS A 219 11.56 -13.41 -13.95
N LYS A 220 11.70 -14.70 -14.27
CA LYS A 220 11.98 -15.13 -15.65
C LYS A 220 10.75 -14.80 -16.50
N SER A 221 10.96 -14.28 -17.70
CA SER A 221 9.86 -14.06 -18.65
C SER A 221 9.28 -15.43 -18.99
N GLU A 222 8.17 -15.77 -18.36
CA GLU A 222 7.23 -16.72 -18.93
C GLU A 222 6.40 -15.91 -19.92
N GLU A 223 6.67 -16.12 -21.21
CA GLU A 223 5.84 -15.58 -22.27
C GLU A 223 4.47 -16.26 -22.16
N ASP A 224 3.54 -15.62 -21.45
CA ASP A 224 2.13 -15.94 -21.52
C ASP A 224 1.64 -15.54 -22.92
N GLU A 225 1.93 -16.37 -23.92
CA GLU A 225 1.36 -16.30 -25.27
C GLU A 225 -0.12 -16.71 -25.20
N ARG A 226 -0.97 -15.85 -24.62
CA ARG A 226 -2.42 -16.02 -24.74
C ARG A 226 -2.92 -15.19 -25.92
N GLU A 227 -3.67 -15.85 -26.80
CA GLU A 227 -4.31 -15.19 -27.94
C GLU A 227 -5.20 -14.04 -27.45
N ASP A 228 -4.76 -12.83 -27.80
CA ASP A 228 -5.41 -11.56 -27.51
C ASP A 228 -6.78 -11.47 -28.18
N LYS A 229 -7.85 -11.46 -27.39
CA LYS A 229 -9.18 -11.06 -27.88
C LYS A 229 -9.63 -9.83 -27.12
N GLU A 230 -10.03 -8.79 -27.87
CA GLU A 230 -10.80 -7.69 -27.30
C GLU A 230 -12.16 -8.26 -26.88
N GLU A 231 -12.27 -8.61 -25.60
CA GLU A 231 -13.54 -9.04 -25.03
C GLU A 231 -14.46 -7.84 -24.85
N SER A 232 -15.73 -8.01 -25.22
CA SER A 232 -16.77 -7.03 -24.91
C SER A 232 -16.84 -6.80 -23.40
N TYR A 233 -17.22 -5.59 -22.99
CA TYR A 233 -17.32 -5.24 -21.57
C TYR A 233 -18.19 -6.25 -20.79
N LEU A 234 -19.32 -6.70 -21.35
CA LEU A 234 -20.16 -7.74 -20.74
C LEU A 234 -19.45 -9.08 -20.54
N ASN A 235 -18.61 -9.50 -21.49
CA ASN A 235 -17.84 -10.73 -21.35
C ASN A 235 -16.83 -10.60 -20.20
N GLN A 236 -16.19 -9.44 -20.05
CA GLN A 236 -15.30 -9.17 -18.91
C GLN A 236 -16.04 -9.27 -17.57
N MET A 237 -17.28 -8.76 -17.47
CA MET A 237 -18.11 -8.91 -16.26
C MET A 237 -18.46 -10.36 -15.96
N LEU A 238 -18.81 -11.13 -16.99
CA LEU A 238 -19.16 -12.53 -16.86
C LEU A 238 -17.95 -13.38 -16.47
N THR A 239 -16.76 -13.07 -17.00
CA THR A 239 -15.50 -13.70 -16.62
C THR A 239 -15.22 -13.48 -15.14
N LEU A 240 -15.35 -12.25 -14.65
CA LEU A 240 -15.22 -11.95 -13.21
C LEU A 240 -16.25 -12.75 -12.40
N SER A 241 -17.51 -12.73 -12.80
CA SER A 241 -18.61 -13.39 -12.09
C SER A 241 -18.58 -14.94 -12.13
N SER A 242 -17.57 -15.56 -12.74
CA SER A 242 -17.51 -17.01 -12.89
C SER A 242 -16.78 -17.69 -11.72
N ASP A 243 -17.34 -18.78 -11.20
CA ASP A 243 -16.79 -19.59 -10.09
C ASP A 243 -15.34 -20.09 -10.33
N GLU A 244 -14.91 -20.19 -11.60
CA GLU A 244 -13.54 -20.63 -11.94
C GLU A 244 -12.46 -19.65 -11.44
N LEU A 245 -12.82 -18.36 -11.31
CA LEU A 245 -11.95 -17.28 -10.85
C LEU A 245 -11.92 -17.14 -9.31
N GLU A 246 -12.96 -17.62 -8.64
CA GLU A 246 -13.05 -17.60 -7.17
C GLU A 246 -11.91 -18.37 -6.49
N ASN A 247 -11.32 -19.37 -7.13
CA ASN A 247 -10.23 -20.16 -6.52
C ASN A 247 -8.85 -19.50 -6.65
N MET A 248 -8.65 -18.56 -7.56
CA MET A 248 -7.34 -17.91 -7.78
C MET A 248 -7.26 -16.48 -7.25
N SER A 249 -8.40 -15.80 -7.09
CA SER A 249 -8.45 -14.39 -6.72
C SER A 249 -8.84 -14.14 -5.26
N ARG A 250 -9.26 -15.19 -4.54
CA ARG A 250 -9.56 -15.11 -3.11
C ARG A 250 -8.30 -14.75 -2.33
N MET A 251 -8.52 -13.96 -1.28
CA MET A 251 -7.49 -13.52 -0.36
C MET A 251 -6.72 -14.74 0.13
N PRO A 252 -5.38 -14.73 0.02
CA PRO A 252 -4.58 -15.90 0.37
C PRO A 252 -4.82 -16.23 1.83
N THR A 253 -5.25 -17.47 2.09
CA THR A 253 -5.26 -17.99 3.46
C THR A 253 -3.82 -18.29 3.83
N LEU A 254 -3.24 -17.45 4.69
CA LEU A 254 -1.88 -17.64 5.18
C LEU A 254 -1.80 -18.96 5.93
N SER A 255 -0.79 -19.75 5.61
CA SER A 255 -0.44 -20.97 6.33
C SER A 255 0.08 -20.63 7.73
N GLU A 256 0.00 -21.60 8.65
CA GLU A 256 0.56 -21.44 10.00
C GLU A 256 2.07 -21.12 9.97
N ALA A 257 2.79 -21.62 8.96
CA ALA A 257 4.20 -21.33 8.78
C ALA A 257 4.45 -19.88 8.36
N GLU A 258 3.64 -19.34 7.45
CA GLU A 258 3.71 -17.93 7.04
C GLU A 258 3.37 -17.00 8.20
N ILE A 259 2.30 -17.29 8.95
CA ILE A 259 1.91 -16.54 10.15
C ILE A 259 3.04 -16.57 11.19
N PHE A 260 3.69 -17.72 11.39
CA PHE A 260 4.80 -17.84 12.32
C PHE A 260 6.01 -17.00 11.89
N GLN A 261 6.34 -16.97 10.59
CA GLN A 261 7.41 -16.11 10.09
C GLN A 261 7.06 -14.63 10.22
N ASP A 262 5.84 -14.24 9.85
CA ASP A 262 5.36 -12.87 10.00
C ASP A 262 5.42 -12.42 11.47
N ALA A 263 5.03 -13.28 12.41
CA ALA A 263 5.12 -13.00 13.84
C ALA A 263 6.56 -12.77 14.33
N LYS A 264 7.51 -13.56 13.81
CA LYS A 264 8.94 -13.41 14.13
C LYS A 264 9.53 -12.13 13.53
N ASP A 265 9.12 -11.80 12.31
CA ASP A 265 9.60 -10.62 11.60
C ASP A 265 9.05 -9.35 12.23
N ILE A 266 7.74 -9.30 12.43
CA ILE A 266 7.10 -8.12 13.01
C ILE A 266 7.55 -7.84 14.43
N GLY A 267 7.88 -8.86 15.23
CA GLY A 267 8.41 -8.69 16.58
C GLY A 267 9.71 -7.87 16.65
N ARG A 268 10.41 -7.68 15.51
CA ARG A 268 11.64 -6.88 15.38
C ARG A 268 11.42 -5.54 14.69
N ASP A 269 10.23 -5.30 14.16
CA ASP A 269 9.89 -4.17 13.31
C ASP A 269 8.87 -3.24 13.97
N GLU A 270 8.68 -2.09 13.34
CA GLU A 270 7.70 -1.08 13.71
C GLU A 270 6.87 -0.73 12.49
N LEU A 271 5.59 -0.41 12.69
CA LEU A 271 4.69 0.06 11.65
C LEU A 271 4.26 1.50 11.91
N LEU A 272 3.98 2.21 10.83
CA LEU A 272 3.25 3.47 10.79
C LEU A 272 1.97 3.22 9.99
N ILE A 273 0.85 3.04 10.68
CA ILE A 273 -0.47 2.80 10.10
C ILE A 273 -1.18 4.15 10.02
N ASN A 274 -1.38 4.67 8.79
CA ASN A 274 -1.94 6.02 8.57
C ASN A 274 -1.26 7.14 9.40
N GLY A 275 0.04 6.97 9.70
CA GLY A 275 0.84 7.88 10.50
C GLY A 275 0.87 7.56 12.00
N GLU A 276 0.04 6.64 12.49
CA GLU A 276 0.09 6.17 13.87
C GLU A 276 1.11 5.05 14.04
N ARG A 277 1.98 5.19 15.05
CA ARG A 277 3.06 4.25 15.32
C ARG A 277 2.54 3.04 16.10
N VAL A 278 2.85 1.84 15.61
CA VAL A 278 2.61 0.57 16.27
C VAL A 278 3.91 -0.22 16.36
N GLU A 279 4.37 -0.47 17.57
CA GLU A 279 5.56 -1.29 17.82
C GLU A 279 5.20 -2.77 17.64
N GLY A 280 5.97 -3.53 16.87
CA GLY A 280 5.69 -4.96 16.70
C GLY A 280 5.99 -5.82 17.93
N THR A 281 6.70 -5.28 18.92
CA THR A 281 6.98 -5.92 20.22
C THR A 281 5.72 -6.24 21.04
N ILE A 282 4.59 -5.60 20.72
CA ILE A 282 3.28 -5.88 21.34
C ILE A 282 2.69 -7.24 20.92
N GLY A 283 3.28 -7.88 19.90
CA GLY A 283 2.90 -9.19 19.39
C GLY A 283 2.05 -9.12 18.11
N TYR A 284 2.12 -10.19 17.32
CA TYR A 284 1.47 -10.31 16.01
C TYR A 284 -0.04 -10.00 16.06
N ASP A 285 -0.78 -10.65 16.97
CA ASP A 285 -2.23 -10.47 17.08
C ASP A 285 -2.61 -9.01 17.38
N ALA A 286 -1.86 -8.34 18.25
CA ALA A 286 -2.13 -6.95 18.61
C ALA A 286 -1.81 -5.97 17.46
N VAL A 287 -0.83 -6.29 16.61
CA VAL A 287 -0.57 -5.55 15.36
C VAL A 287 -1.70 -5.77 14.35
N VAL A 288 -2.15 -7.02 14.17
CA VAL A 288 -3.29 -7.34 13.30
C VAL A 288 -4.55 -6.63 13.78
N ASP A 289 -4.82 -6.63 15.09
CA ASP A 289 -5.95 -5.91 15.69
C ASP A 289 -5.86 -4.39 15.47
N ALA A 290 -4.65 -3.81 15.45
CA ALA A 290 -4.46 -2.40 15.17
C ALA A 290 -4.74 -2.07 13.70
N LEU A 291 -4.25 -2.91 12.77
CA LEU A 291 -4.56 -2.81 11.34
C LEU A 291 -6.06 -2.97 11.08
N GLN A 292 -6.70 -3.97 11.70
CA GLN A 292 -8.14 -4.20 11.57
C GLN A 292 -8.94 -3.01 12.06
N ARG A 293 -8.60 -2.44 13.23
CA ARG A 293 -9.29 -1.25 13.77
C ARG A 293 -9.17 -0.05 12.84
N GLU A 294 -8.00 0.17 12.24
CA GLU A 294 -7.84 1.25 11.25
C GLU A 294 -8.69 1.00 10.00
N LEU A 295 -8.73 -0.24 9.50
CA LEU A 295 -9.57 -0.61 8.35
C LEU A 295 -11.07 -0.39 8.63
N GLU A 296 -11.53 -0.78 9.81
CA GLU A 296 -12.89 -0.54 10.28
C GLU A 296 -13.18 0.97 10.36
N GLN A 297 -12.24 1.76 10.87
CA GLN A 297 -12.36 3.20 10.97
C GLN A 297 -12.41 3.88 9.60
N VAL A 298 -11.51 3.52 8.69
CA VAL A 298 -11.50 4.02 7.31
C VAL A 298 -12.83 3.74 6.63
N LEU A 299 -13.37 2.52 6.72
CA LEU A 299 -14.67 2.20 6.10
C LEU A 299 -15.85 2.89 6.80
N ALA A 300 -15.88 2.90 8.13
CA ALA A 300 -16.96 3.49 8.90
C ALA A 300 -17.05 5.01 8.66
N CYS A 301 -15.93 5.72 8.64
CA CYS A 301 -15.88 7.15 8.31
C CYS A 301 -16.49 7.44 6.94
N GLN A 302 -16.22 6.60 5.94
CA GLN A 302 -16.76 6.79 4.59
C GLN A 302 -18.26 6.44 4.51
N ALA A 303 -18.70 5.45 5.31
CA ALA A 303 -20.11 5.07 5.41
C ALA A 303 -20.96 6.03 6.26
N GLY A 304 -20.34 6.98 6.96
CA GLY A 304 -21.03 7.83 7.93
C GLY A 304 -21.45 7.08 9.20
N LYS A 305 -20.56 6.23 9.69
CA LYS A 305 -20.80 5.36 10.83
C LYS A 305 -19.61 5.41 11.77
N ILE A 306 -19.83 4.91 12.99
CA ILE A 306 -18.74 4.65 13.93
C ILE A 306 -18.22 3.20 13.76
N PRO A 307 -16.93 2.92 14.01
CA PRO A 307 -16.35 1.60 13.79
C PRO A 307 -17.09 0.46 14.51
N GLU A 308 -17.65 0.72 15.69
CA GLU A 308 -18.39 -0.26 16.50
C GLU A 308 -19.71 -0.71 15.85
N GLN A 309 -20.18 0.01 14.82
CA GLN A 309 -21.35 -0.36 14.03
C GLN A 309 -21.00 -1.22 12.81
N THR A 310 -19.73 -1.62 12.66
CA THR A 310 -19.31 -2.54 11.60
C THR A 310 -19.88 -3.95 11.86
N PRO A 311 -20.61 -4.55 10.91
CA PRO A 311 -21.16 -5.89 11.04
C PRO A 311 -20.06 -6.90 11.28
N MET A 312 -20.36 -7.89 12.10
CA MET A 312 -19.42 -8.97 12.42
C MET A 312 -18.90 -9.69 11.18
N GLU A 313 -19.73 -9.84 10.14
CA GLU A 313 -19.31 -10.44 8.86
C GLU A 313 -18.22 -9.60 8.17
N VAL A 314 -18.39 -8.27 8.13
CA VAL A 314 -17.40 -7.35 7.56
C VAL A 314 -16.13 -7.36 8.42
N SER A 315 -16.28 -7.29 9.74
CA SER A 315 -15.16 -7.32 10.70
C SER A 315 -14.30 -8.59 10.55
N ASN A 316 -14.91 -9.77 10.41
CA ASN A 316 -14.18 -11.02 10.17
C ASN A 316 -13.38 -11.01 8.85
N VAL A 317 -13.93 -10.41 7.79
CA VAL A 317 -13.20 -10.26 6.52
C VAL A 317 -12.05 -9.26 6.69
N LEU A 318 -12.27 -8.16 7.39
CA LEU A 318 -11.24 -7.15 7.66
C LEU A 318 -10.09 -7.68 8.49
N GLN A 319 -10.33 -8.62 9.40
CA GLN A 319 -9.25 -9.33 10.10
C GLN A 319 -8.34 -10.06 9.11
N SER A 320 -8.94 -10.78 8.15
CA SER A 320 -8.18 -11.51 7.15
C SER A 320 -7.47 -10.55 6.17
N VAL A 321 -8.07 -9.39 5.85
CA VAL A 321 -7.43 -8.30 5.11
C VAL A 321 -6.23 -7.75 5.88
N ALA A 322 -6.37 -7.50 7.19
CA ALA A 322 -5.30 -7.03 8.04
C ALA A 322 -4.11 -8.00 8.06
N MET A 323 -4.38 -9.31 8.14
CA MET A 323 -3.33 -10.33 8.04
C MET A 323 -2.63 -10.31 6.68
N ALA A 324 -3.37 -10.21 5.57
CA ALA A 324 -2.81 -10.13 4.22
C ALA A 324 -1.98 -8.85 4.01
N VAL A 325 -2.44 -7.72 4.55
CA VAL A 325 -1.73 -6.45 4.56
C VAL A 325 -0.42 -6.58 5.33
N LEU A 326 -0.45 -7.16 6.54
CA LEU A 326 0.74 -7.34 7.37
C LEU A 326 1.76 -8.24 6.66
N HIS A 327 1.31 -9.37 6.11
CA HIS A 327 2.15 -10.28 5.34
C HIS A 327 2.83 -9.58 4.18
N ALA A 328 2.07 -8.85 3.35
CA ALA A 328 2.62 -8.12 2.20
C ALA A 328 3.52 -6.93 2.58
N SER A 329 3.40 -6.44 3.82
CA SER A 329 4.22 -5.34 4.34
C SER A 329 5.53 -5.81 4.94
N ASN A 330 5.65 -7.11 5.25
CA ASN A 330 6.72 -7.62 6.08
C ASN A 330 8.10 -7.27 5.49
N ARG A 331 9.08 -7.10 6.38
CA ARG A 331 10.42 -6.64 6.00
C ARG A 331 11.21 -7.69 5.24
N THR A 332 10.85 -8.95 5.40
CA THR A 332 11.44 -10.05 4.63
C THR A 332 11.04 -9.98 3.16
N GLU A 333 9.78 -9.70 2.83
CA GLU A 333 9.34 -9.51 1.44
C GLU A 333 9.92 -8.22 0.86
N SER A 334 9.75 -7.09 1.55
CA SER A 334 10.16 -5.77 1.04
C SER A 334 11.68 -5.58 1.00
N GLY A 335 12.39 -5.98 2.05
CA GLY A 335 13.85 -5.96 2.13
C GLY A 335 14.52 -7.05 1.31
N GLY A 336 13.92 -8.25 1.22
CA GLY A 336 14.40 -9.32 0.36
C GLY A 336 14.34 -8.92 -1.12
N SER A 337 13.19 -8.40 -1.56
CA SER A 337 13.02 -7.91 -2.94
C SER A 337 14.02 -6.82 -3.31
N SER A 338 14.25 -5.87 -2.40
CA SER A 338 15.21 -4.77 -2.63
C SER A 338 16.66 -5.28 -2.67
N TYR A 339 17.01 -6.22 -1.78
CA TYR A 339 18.33 -6.85 -1.73
C TYR A 339 18.63 -7.67 -2.99
N GLU A 340 17.70 -8.52 -3.43
CA GLU A 340 17.86 -9.34 -4.63
C GLU A 340 18.01 -8.47 -5.88
N LEU A 341 17.22 -7.40 -5.98
CA LEU A 341 17.26 -6.47 -7.09
C LEU A 341 18.59 -5.72 -7.17
N LEU A 342 19.05 -5.18 -6.03
CA LEU A 342 20.37 -4.56 -5.95
C LEU A 342 21.49 -5.57 -6.21
N GLY A 343 21.38 -6.79 -5.69
CA GLY A 343 22.33 -7.86 -5.93
C GLY A 343 22.45 -8.16 -7.42
N LYS A 344 21.33 -8.30 -8.12
CA LYS A 344 21.30 -8.50 -9.58
C LYS A 344 21.87 -7.32 -10.37
N PHE A 345 21.67 -6.10 -9.88
CA PHE A 345 22.12 -4.88 -10.53
C PHE A 345 23.63 -4.60 -10.32
N LEU A 346 24.16 -4.96 -9.15
CA LEU A 346 25.51 -4.63 -8.73
C LEU A 346 26.50 -5.81 -8.81
N SER A 347 26.03 -7.05 -8.83
CA SER A 347 26.88 -8.24 -8.85
C SER A 347 26.62 -9.10 -10.08
N ASN A 348 27.71 -9.51 -10.72
CA ASN A 348 27.67 -10.45 -11.84
C ASN A 348 27.72 -11.92 -11.40
N HIS A 349 27.83 -12.21 -10.09
CA HIS A 349 27.98 -13.55 -9.48
C HIS A 349 29.14 -14.43 -10.01
N GLU A 350 29.88 -13.94 -11.00
CA GLU A 350 31.07 -14.58 -11.56
C GLU A 350 32.34 -14.05 -10.91
N MET A 351 32.32 -12.78 -10.47
CA MET A 351 33.41 -12.06 -9.82
C MET A 351 32.88 -11.27 -8.62
N ASP A 352 33.01 -11.83 -7.41
CA ASP A 352 32.59 -11.19 -6.16
C ASP A 352 33.61 -10.12 -5.72
N ARG A 353 33.73 -9.02 -6.46
CA ARG A 353 34.62 -7.89 -6.09
C ARG A 353 33.94 -6.85 -5.20
N VAL A 354 32.62 -6.89 -5.11
CA VAL A 354 31.81 -6.02 -4.24
C VAL A 354 30.85 -6.86 -3.41
N LEU A 355 30.64 -6.44 -2.16
CA LEU A 355 29.71 -7.05 -1.23
C LEU A 355 28.56 -6.10 -0.92
N LEU A 356 27.33 -6.61 -0.99
CA LEU A 356 26.14 -5.89 -0.57
C LEU A 356 25.80 -6.27 0.88
N ARG A 357 25.82 -5.29 1.78
CA ARG A 357 25.52 -5.49 3.21
C ARG A 357 24.27 -4.71 3.61
N PRO A 358 23.23 -5.36 4.16
CA PRO A 358 22.09 -4.67 4.74
C PRO A 358 22.52 -3.79 5.93
N ALA A 359 22.03 -2.55 5.97
CA ALA A 359 22.20 -1.62 7.09
C ALA A 359 20.88 -1.49 7.87
N SER A 360 20.37 -2.62 8.38
CA SER A 360 19.02 -2.74 8.96
C SER A 360 18.73 -1.76 10.09
N ALA A 361 19.75 -1.33 10.85
CA ALA A 361 19.59 -0.33 11.92
C ALA A 361 19.14 1.06 11.41
N ARG A 362 19.29 1.35 10.12
CA ARG A 362 18.84 2.60 9.48
C ARG A 362 17.47 2.47 8.83
N ALA A 363 16.87 1.28 8.81
CA ALA A 363 15.57 1.07 8.19
C ALA A 363 14.49 1.88 8.93
N SER A 364 13.62 2.53 8.16
CA SER A 364 12.47 3.24 8.72
C SER A 364 11.37 2.25 9.13
N PRO A 365 10.41 2.66 9.97
CA PRO A 365 9.19 1.87 10.19
C PRO A 365 8.48 1.54 8.87
N LEU A 366 7.85 0.37 8.80
CA LEU A 366 7.00 -0.03 7.67
C LEU A 366 5.80 0.91 7.61
N GLN A 367 5.57 1.56 6.48
CA GLN A 367 4.45 2.49 6.31
C GLN A 367 3.31 1.76 5.62
N VAL A 368 2.13 1.83 6.24
CA VAL A 368 0.88 1.32 5.71
C VAL A 368 -0.10 2.47 5.65
N HIS A 369 -0.48 2.87 4.45
CA HIS A 369 -1.50 3.88 4.23
C HIS A 369 -2.77 3.24 3.68
N MET A 370 -3.92 3.58 4.22
CA MET A 370 -5.20 2.98 3.91
C MET A 370 -6.25 4.07 3.65
N ASP A 371 -6.98 3.94 2.56
CA ASP A 371 -8.14 4.77 2.24
C ASP A 371 -9.19 4.00 1.44
N VAL A 372 -10.27 4.67 1.03
CA VAL A 372 -11.31 4.10 0.16
C VAL A 372 -11.43 4.96 -1.10
N GLY A 373 -11.43 4.32 -2.26
CA GLY A 373 -11.61 5.05 -3.50
C GLY A 373 -11.59 4.19 -4.75
N PRO A 374 -11.59 4.85 -5.93
CA PRO A 374 -11.57 4.17 -7.21
C PRO A 374 -10.16 3.65 -7.52
N TYR A 375 -10.10 2.54 -8.25
CA TYR A 375 -8.86 1.95 -8.75
C TYR A 375 -9.11 1.13 -10.01
N LEU A 376 -8.06 0.87 -10.79
CA LEU A 376 -8.13 -0.07 -11.91
C LEU A 376 -7.89 -1.50 -11.47
N GLU A 377 -8.72 -2.42 -11.95
CA GLU A 377 -8.65 -3.86 -11.72
C GLU A 377 -8.28 -4.59 -13.02
N ALA A 378 -7.34 -5.52 -12.95
CA ALA A 378 -6.95 -6.32 -14.10
C ALA A 378 -7.94 -7.47 -14.28
N VAL A 379 -8.60 -7.55 -15.44
CA VAL A 379 -9.50 -8.67 -15.75
C VAL A 379 -8.70 -9.79 -16.42
N PRO A 380 -8.69 -11.02 -15.87
CA PRO A 380 -8.02 -12.15 -16.50
C PRO A 380 -8.52 -12.38 -17.92
N GLY A 381 -7.60 -12.51 -18.88
CA GLY A 381 -7.92 -12.68 -20.30
C GLY A 381 -8.21 -11.38 -21.06
N SER A 382 -8.22 -10.21 -20.39
CA SER A 382 -8.40 -8.91 -21.02
C SER A 382 -7.17 -8.01 -20.87
N LYS A 383 -6.84 -7.25 -21.93
CA LYS A 383 -5.85 -6.16 -21.86
C LYS A 383 -6.40 -4.88 -21.27
N ASN A 384 -7.72 -4.75 -21.21
CA ASN A 384 -8.37 -3.54 -20.74
C ASN A 384 -8.78 -3.75 -19.29
N PRO A 385 -8.15 -3.03 -18.35
CA PRO A 385 -8.59 -3.07 -16.97
C PRO A 385 -9.96 -2.42 -16.86
N ILE A 386 -10.69 -2.79 -15.82
CA ILE A 386 -11.96 -2.15 -15.48
C ILE A 386 -11.76 -1.25 -14.27
N TRP A 387 -12.64 -0.28 -14.09
CA TRP A 387 -12.71 0.44 -12.83
C TRP A 387 -13.36 -0.43 -11.76
N ALA A 388 -12.87 -0.30 -10.54
CA ALA A 388 -13.46 -0.85 -9.34
C ALA A 388 -13.38 0.21 -8.24
N PHE A 389 -14.07 -0.07 -7.14
CA PHE A 389 -14.12 0.81 -5.98
C PHE A 389 -14.00 -0.03 -4.72
N GLY A 390 -13.19 0.43 -3.78
CA GLY A 390 -13.00 -0.29 -2.53
C GLY A 390 -11.86 0.25 -1.69
N LEU A 391 -11.41 -0.59 -0.76
CA LEU A 391 -10.31 -0.30 0.14
C LEU A 391 -9.00 -0.35 -0.64
N ARG A 392 -8.16 0.68 -0.48
CA ARG A 392 -6.85 0.77 -1.11
C ARG A 392 -5.79 0.88 -0.04
N VAL A 393 -4.79 0.01 -0.11
CA VAL A 393 -3.71 -0.07 0.87
C VAL A 393 -2.37 0.09 0.17
N LYS A 394 -1.65 1.16 0.50
CA LYS A 394 -0.29 1.43 0.01
C LYS A 394 0.72 1.06 1.09
N LEU A 395 1.67 0.21 0.70
CA LEU A 395 2.74 -0.28 1.54
C LEU A 395 4.03 0.40 1.10
N SER A 396 4.79 0.94 2.04
CA SER A 396 6.13 1.46 1.75
C SER A 396 7.12 1.06 2.83
N ALA A 397 8.29 0.60 2.40
CA ALA A 397 9.38 0.25 3.29
C ALA A 397 10.67 0.89 2.80
N VAL A 398 11.32 1.67 3.66
CA VAL A 398 12.62 2.27 3.38
C VAL A 398 13.70 1.44 4.06
N THR A 399 14.58 0.86 3.26
CA THR A 399 15.73 0.05 3.70
C THR A 399 17.03 0.64 3.16
N TRP A 400 18.14 0.25 3.77
CA TRP A 400 19.46 0.79 3.47
C TRP A 400 20.46 -0.34 3.22
N TYR A 401 21.32 -0.15 2.23
CA TYR A 401 22.36 -1.11 1.87
C TYR A 401 23.68 -0.41 1.66
N LEU A 402 24.77 -1.07 2.07
CA LEU A 402 26.13 -0.62 1.88
C LEU A 402 26.79 -1.49 0.83
N VAL A 403 27.50 -0.86 -0.11
CA VAL A 403 28.37 -1.53 -1.06
C VAL A 403 29.79 -1.44 -0.53
N CYS A 404 30.36 -2.59 -0.21
CA CYS A 404 31.71 -2.71 0.32
C CYS A 404 32.63 -3.35 -0.71
N ASP A 405 33.92 -3.08 -0.61
CA ASP A 405 34.94 -3.88 -1.27
C ASP A 405 34.91 -5.32 -0.71
N ALA A 406 34.98 -6.31 -1.59
CA ALA A 406 34.99 -7.71 -1.17
C ALA A 406 36.33 -8.14 -0.55
N GLU A 407 37.45 -7.52 -0.95
CA GLU A 407 38.77 -7.82 -0.39
C GLU A 407 38.94 -7.18 1.00
N ASP A 408 38.33 -6.01 1.21
CA ASP A 408 38.24 -5.34 2.51
C ASP A 408 36.80 -4.88 2.80
N PRO A 409 35.97 -5.72 3.46
CA PRO A 409 34.59 -5.38 3.81
C PRO A 409 34.43 -4.19 4.77
N THR A 410 35.53 -3.66 5.32
CA THR A 410 35.52 -2.42 6.11
C THR A 410 35.59 -1.17 5.24
N ASN A 411 36.00 -1.31 3.99
CA ASN A 411 36.01 -0.25 3.00
C ASN A 411 34.61 -0.11 2.38
N GLU A 412 33.84 0.85 2.88
CA GLU A 412 32.51 1.20 2.38
C GLU A 412 32.63 2.16 1.19
N LEU A 413 32.22 1.71 0.01
CA LEU A 413 32.31 2.47 -1.24
C LEU A 413 31.12 3.41 -1.39
N TYR A 414 29.91 2.86 -1.24
CA TYR A 414 28.66 3.60 -1.44
C TYR A 414 27.56 3.13 -0.49
N GLU A 415 26.58 4.00 -0.33
CA GLU A 415 25.34 3.72 0.38
C GLU A 415 24.14 3.89 -0.55
N PHE A 416 23.20 2.96 -0.45
CA PHE A 416 21.93 2.99 -1.16
C PHE A 416 20.77 3.07 -0.19
N GLU A 417 19.92 4.06 -0.39
CA GLU A 417 18.57 4.07 0.16
C GLU A 417 17.65 3.41 -0.87
N THR A 418 16.87 2.42 -0.44
CA THR A 418 15.82 1.82 -1.28
C THR A 418 14.46 2.01 -0.66
N THR A 419 13.51 2.45 -1.47
CA THR A 419 12.10 2.50 -1.09
C THR A 419 11.34 1.44 -1.86
N PHE A 420 10.95 0.37 -1.17
CA PHE A 420 9.97 -0.58 -1.69
C PHE A 420 8.58 0.02 -1.57
N CYS A 421 7.77 -0.09 -2.63
CA CYS A 421 6.39 0.33 -2.66
C CYS A 421 5.53 -0.79 -3.26
N ASN A 422 4.47 -1.18 -2.55
CA ASN A 422 3.47 -2.08 -3.08
C ASN A 422 2.07 -1.55 -2.80
N ARG A 423 1.09 -2.00 -3.58
CA ARG A 423 -0.30 -1.56 -3.48
C ARG A 423 -1.22 -2.77 -3.52
N LEU A 424 -2.12 -2.81 -2.55
CA LEU A 424 -3.18 -3.79 -2.44
C LEU A 424 -4.52 -3.09 -2.61
N ALA A 425 -5.44 -3.68 -3.36
CA ALA A 425 -6.82 -3.20 -3.42
C ALA A 425 -7.79 -4.33 -3.11
N PHE A 426 -8.84 -4.01 -2.36
CA PHE A 426 -9.89 -4.95 -1.96
C PHE A 426 -11.24 -4.35 -2.37
N PRO A 427 -11.98 -5.01 -3.29
CA PRO A 427 -13.27 -4.51 -3.74
C PRO A 427 -14.25 -4.58 -2.57
N VAL A 428 -14.91 -3.48 -2.28
CA VAL A 428 -16.00 -3.45 -1.29
C VAL A 428 -17.26 -3.40 -2.14
N GLY A 429 -18.08 -4.47 -2.12
CA GLY A 429 -19.20 -4.79 -3.03
C GLY A 429 -20.32 -3.74 -3.21
N LEU A 430 -19.93 -2.52 -3.54
CA LEU A 430 -20.69 -1.28 -3.66
C LEU A 430 -20.82 -0.85 -5.14
N THR A 431 -20.07 -1.51 -6.02
CA THR A 431 -20.15 -1.45 -7.49
C THR A 431 -20.29 -2.89 -7.99
N PRO A 432 -20.62 -3.19 -9.26
CA PRO A 432 -21.07 -4.55 -9.65
C PRO A 432 -19.97 -5.64 -9.61
N PHE A 433 -18.93 -5.48 -8.81
CA PHE A 433 -17.80 -6.40 -8.65
C PHE A 433 -17.62 -6.81 -7.20
N HIS A 434 -17.97 -8.08 -6.97
CA HIS A 434 -17.38 -9.01 -6.02
C HIS A 434 -17.40 -8.72 -4.50
N PRO A 435 -17.17 -9.78 -3.69
CA PRO A 435 -17.05 -9.66 -2.23
C PRO A 435 -15.67 -9.12 -1.84
N LEU A 436 -15.57 -8.65 -0.59
CA LEU A 436 -14.34 -8.18 0.08
C LEU A 436 -13.22 -9.23 0.18
N ASP A 437 -13.48 -10.46 -0.25
CA ASP A 437 -12.58 -11.59 -0.17
C ASP A 437 -11.65 -11.71 -1.38
N ILE A 438 -11.69 -10.78 -2.33
CA ILE A 438 -10.74 -10.71 -3.45
C ILE A 438 -9.65 -9.66 -3.17
N MET A 439 -8.40 -10.00 -3.50
CA MET A 439 -7.27 -9.07 -3.35
C MET A 439 -6.53 -8.86 -4.67
N ARG A 440 -6.45 -7.61 -5.11
CA ARG A 440 -5.48 -7.17 -6.12
C ARG A 440 -4.17 -6.85 -5.43
N LYS A 441 -3.05 -7.40 -5.91
CA LYS A 441 -1.68 -7.03 -5.48
C LYS A 441 -0.90 -6.56 -6.70
N ASP A 442 -0.35 -5.35 -6.64
CA ASP A 442 0.50 -4.79 -7.68
C ASP A 442 1.86 -5.53 -7.72
N ARG A 443 2.63 -5.28 -8.77
CA ARG A 443 3.95 -5.90 -8.99
C ARG A 443 5.04 -5.51 -8.00
N GLY A 444 4.80 -4.54 -7.12
CA GLY A 444 5.85 -3.92 -6.31
C GLY A 444 6.90 -3.17 -7.14
N GLU A 445 7.35 -2.03 -6.62
CA GLU A 445 8.41 -1.22 -7.21
C GLU A 445 9.46 -0.91 -6.15
N VAL A 446 10.73 -0.93 -6.54
CA VAL A 446 11.86 -0.55 -5.70
C VAL A 446 12.46 0.70 -6.32
N VAL A 447 12.45 1.79 -5.57
CA VAL A 447 13.17 3.02 -5.93
C VAL A 447 14.54 2.95 -5.27
N VAL A 448 15.59 2.91 -6.06
CA VAL A 448 16.99 2.89 -5.61
C VAL A 448 17.58 4.29 -5.73
N ARG A 449 18.12 4.82 -4.63
CA ARG A 449 18.83 6.11 -4.61
C ARG A 449 20.25 5.91 -4.11
N LEU A 450 21.22 6.31 -4.93
CA LEU A 450 22.62 6.41 -4.52
C LEU A 450 22.81 7.59 -3.57
N VAL A 451 23.39 7.35 -2.40
CA VAL A 451 23.72 8.37 -1.40
C VAL A 451 25.23 8.60 -1.42
N LEU A 452 25.64 9.80 -1.83
CA LEU A 452 27.05 10.15 -1.92
C LEU A 452 27.64 10.41 -0.53
N PRO A 453 28.91 10.04 -0.28
CA PRO A 453 29.56 10.19 1.03
C PRO A 453 29.52 11.62 1.63
N ASP A 454 29.49 12.65 0.79
CA ASP A 454 29.42 14.06 1.23
C ASP A 454 28.02 14.50 1.69
N GLU A 455 26.95 13.78 1.32
CA GLU A 455 25.58 14.04 1.77
C GLU A 455 25.29 13.40 3.14
N VAL A 456 25.92 12.27 3.44
CA VAL A 456 25.81 11.58 4.75
C VAL A 456 26.25 12.49 5.92
N ARG A 457 27.22 13.38 5.69
CA ARG A 457 27.71 14.37 6.69
C ARG A 457 26.73 15.50 6.98
N LYS A 458 25.71 15.71 6.14
CA LYS A 458 24.67 16.73 6.34
C LYS A 458 23.41 16.17 7.00
N ILE A 459 23.14 14.88 6.87
CA ILE A 459 21.98 14.20 7.47
C ILE A 459 22.24 13.84 8.94
N THR A 460 23.51 13.72 9.33
CA THR A 460 23.94 13.36 10.70
C THR A 460 24.28 14.54 11.62
N ASN A 461 23.98 15.79 11.22
CA ASN A 461 24.16 17.00 12.05
C ASN A 461 22.85 17.73 12.35
#